data_AF-A0A3D3DIQ4-F1
#
_entry.id   AF-A0A3D3DIQ4-F1
#
_cell.length_a   1.000
_cell.length_b   1.000
_cell.length_c   1.000
_cell.angle_alpha   90.00
_cell.angle_beta   90.00
_cell.angle_gamma   90.00
#
_symmetry.space_group_name_H-M   'P 1'
#
loop_
_entity.id
_entity.type
_entity.pdbx_description
1 polymer ?
#
loop_
_entity_poly.entity_id
_entity_poly.type
_entity_poly.pdbx_seq_one_letter_code
_entity_poly.pdbx_strand_id
1 'polypeptide(L)'
;MRGDPRLNRMDRWVMDRLGLGAAAQSFKEPTILSETAQEFYGALLSGEPLSAGQWKALLEQQLKDARENAERGGGVWGAFLAGQGCLVNGWLFKEIYGLGQARDALSDPRTAGLALGTVAHEKWGHGLLSAVTALGAETRQMQADRLRYARLFAGFQVTTPEGVILREKWRAVYHATRFAEEGWATWIEKLVRQGYAVPGAASAPAQAQWLAGFAVPELRLPNLAAAQQALLILFDARRRPEEAKSAMAVLEQTEEELTPYFLAQYGRPPRYVIGYGLCWMVERRFGERNVPAALILAGNVVYGLATQGASDVANVIASSPDLNVNRRLAAIAHLPRTDAPDLAPRDFARACHDLLGINIPANLTT
;
A
#
# COMPACT_ATOMS: atom_id res chain seq x y z
N MET A 1 25.21 -2.62 1.70
CA MET A 1 24.70 -3.01 3.04
C MET A 1 24.22 -4.45 2.96
N ARG A 2 24.62 -5.35 3.88
CA ARG A 2 24.09 -6.72 3.92
C ARG A 2 22.73 -6.70 4.62
N GLY A 3 21.70 -7.28 4.01
CA GLY A 3 20.36 -7.35 4.61
C GLY A 3 20.35 -8.22 5.87
N ASP A 4 19.50 -7.87 6.83
CA ASP A 4 19.35 -8.65 8.08
C ASP A 4 18.75 -10.04 7.78
N PRO A 5 19.35 -11.13 8.29
CA PRO A 5 18.84 -12.49 8.04
C PRO A 5 17.38 -12.71 8.44
N ARG A 6 16.88 -12.00 9.46
CA ARG A 6 15.48 -12.09 9.92
C ARG A 6 14.51 -11.51 8.89
N LEU A 7 14.89 -10.39 8.28
CA LEU A 7 14.11 -9.75 7.22
C LEU A 7 14.10 -10.62 5.96
N ASN A 8 15.25 -11.20 5.59
CA ASN A 8 15.33 -12.14 4.47
C ASN A 8 14.49 -13.41 4.67
N ARG A 9 14.35 -13.88 5.92
CA ARG A 9 13.46 -15.01 6.25
C ARG A 9 11.98 -14.62 6.10
N MET A 10 11.60 -13.43 6.56
CA MET A 10 10.24 -12.91 6.39
C MET A 10 9.90 -12.77 4.89
N ASP A 11 10.81 -12.25 4.08
CA ASP A 11 10.63 -12.12 2.63
C ASP A 11 10.36 -13.49 1.97
N ARG A 12 11.16 -14.51 2.30
CA ARG A 12 10.92 -15.88 1.82
C ARG A 12 9.58 -16.43 2.26
N TRP A 13 9.24 -16.24 3.53
CA TRP A 13 7.96 -16.68 4.06
C TRP A 13 6.78 -16.06 3.28
N VAL A 14 6.81 -14.76 3.01
CA VAL A 14 5.77 -14.08 2.22
C VAL A 14 5.70 -14.67 0.81
N MET A 15 6.84 -14.84 0.14
CA MET A 15 6.89 -15.40 -1.22
C MET A 15 6.31 -16.82 -1.28
N ASP A 16 6.70 -17.69 -0.35
CA ASP A 16 6.26 -19.09 -0.32
C ASP A 16 4.77 -19.20 0.04
N ARG A 17 4.33 -18.42 1.03
CA ARG A 17 2.95 -18.43 1.52
C ARG A 17 1.98 -18.00 0.41
N LEU A 18 2.29 -16.89 -0.25
CA LEU A 18 1.44 -16.28 -1.26
C LEU A 18 1.70 -16.79 -2.69
N GLY A 19 2.70 -17.64 -2.90
CA GLY A 19 3.03 -18.17 -4.22
C GLY A 19 3.58 -17.11 -5.18
N LEU A 20 4.30 -16.11 -4.67
CA LEU A 20 4.79 -14.97 -5.46
C LEU A 20 6.07 -15.27 -6.26
N GLY A 21 6.48 -16.53 -6.40
CA GLY A 21 7.79 -16.89 -6.97
C GLY A 21 8.07 -16.27 -8.35
N ALA A 22 7.09 -16.26 -9.26
CA ALA A 22 7.23 -15.63 -10.58
C ALA A 22 7.27 -14.09 -10.49
N ALA A 23 6.35 -13.49 -9.73
CA ALA A 23 6.26 -12.05 -9.52
C ALA A 23 7.48 -11.48 -8.76
N ALA A 24 8.10 -12.26 -7.88
CA ALA A 24 9.26 -11.86 -7.10
C ALA A 24 10.56 -11.82 -7.92
N GLN A 25 10.61 -12.42 -9.11
CA GLN A 25 11.82 -12.36 -9.97
C GLN A 25 12.14 -10.92 -10.40
N SER A 26 11.11 -10.09 -10.57
CA SER A 26 11.23 -8.67 -10.88
C SER A 26 11.38 -7.78 -9.64
N PHE A 27 11.40 -8.37 -8.43
CA PHE A 27 11.41 -7.67 -7.15
C PHE A 27 12.56 -8.16 -6.28
N LYS A 28 13.73 -7.52 -6.42
CA LYS A 28 14.99 -7.94 -5.78
C LYS A 28 15.51 -6.92 -4.76
N GLU A 29 14.75 -5.85 -4.55
CA GLU A 29 15.10 -4.75 -3.69
C GLU A 29 15.33 -5.24 -2.24
N PRO A 30 16.47 -4.87 -1.61
CA PRO A 30 16.79 -5.34 -0.28
C PRO A 30 15.86 -4.71 0.77
N THR A 31 15.74 -5.38 1.91
CA THR A 31 15.17 -4.77 3.12
C THR A 31 16.31 -4.34 4.03
N ILE A 32 16.35 -3.06 4.38
CA ILE A 32 17.44 -2.42 5.14
C ILE A 32 16.85 -1.83 6.40
N LEU A 33 17.42 -2.21 7.55
CA LEU A 33 17.14 -1.55 8.82
C LEU A 33 18.13 -0.38 8.99
N SER A 34 17.65 0.85 8.93
CA SER A 34 18.45 2.04 9.17
C SER A 34 18.73 2.18 10.67
N GLU A 35 20.01 2.25 11.04
CA GLU A 35 20.45 2.36 12.43
C GLU A 35 20.46 3.80 12.93
N THR A 36 20.52 4.78 12.01
CA THR A 36 20.46 6.22 12.33
C THR A 36 19.36 6.93 11.56
N ALA A 37 18.88 8.05 12.11
CA ALA A 37 17.99 8.96 11.38
C ALA A 37 18.64 9.43 10.06
N GLN A 38 19.93 9.72 10.07
CA GLN A 38 20.65 10.19 8.88
C GLN A 38 20.69 9.15 7.76
N GLU A 39 20.85 7.87 8.09
CA GLU A 39 20.76 6.78 7.10
C GLU A 39 19.36 6.71 6.48
N PHE A 40 18.31 6.81 7.30
CA PHE A 40 16.93 6.71 6.84
C PHE A 40 16.54 7.93 5.98
N TYR A 41 16.62 9.15 6.54
CA TYR A 41 16.23 10.37 5.85
C TYR A 41 17.18 10.75 4.72
N GLY A 42 18.48 10.48 4.86
CA GLY A 42 19.44 10.71 3.78
C GLY A 42 19.17 9.85 2.55
N ALA A 43 18.70 8.60 2.74
CA ALA A 43 18.28 7.75 1.64
C ALA A 43 16.97 8.23 1.00
N LEU A 44 15.99 8.69 1.78
CA LEU A 44 14.76 9.26 1.22
C LEU A 44 15.02 10.53 0.38
N LEU A 45 16.04 11.30 0.74
CA LEU A 45 16.47 12.51 0.01
C LEU A 45 17.47 12.21 -1.11
N SER A 46 17.81 10.95 -1.34
CA SER A 46 18.80 10.60 -2.36
C SER A 46 18.23 10.75 -3.77
N GLY A 47 19.01 11.38 -4.66
CA GLY A 47 18.62 11.62 -6.05
C GLY A 47 17.82 12.90 -6.29
N GLU A 48 17.57 13.70 -5.26
CA GLU A 48 17.05 15.06 -5.41
C GLU A 48 18.10 15.95 -6.10
N PRO A 49 17.73 16.78 -7.09
CA PRO A 49 18.64 17.64 -7.85
C PRO A 49 19.05 18.89 -7.04
N LEU A 50 19.55 18.69 -5.82
CA LEU A 50 19.95 19.73 -4.88
C LEU A 50 21.47 19.92 -4.92
N SER A 51 21.93 21.16 -4.75
CA SER A 51 23.34 21.41 -4.43
C SER A 51 23.71 20.79 -3.08
N ALA A 52 25.00 20.54 -2.84
CA ALA A 52 25.47 19.98 -1.57
C ALA A 52 25.02 20.80 -0.35
N GLY A 53 25.00 22.13 -0.46
CA GLY A 53 24.54 23.02 0.60
C GLY A 53 23.03 22.92 0.85
N GLN A 54 22.21 22.90 -0.21
CA GLN A 54 20.77 22.72 -0.10
C GLN A 54 20.40 21.35 0.47
N TRP A 55 21.09 20.30 0.02
CA TRP A 55 20.87 18.95 0.52
C TRP A 55 21.18 18.85 2.01
N LYS A 56 22.32 19.42 2.45
CA LYS A 56 22.70 19.45 3.87
C LYS A 56 21.66 20.19 4.71
N ALA A 57 21.24 21.38 4.28
CA ALA A 57 20.24 22.16 5.00
C ALA A 57 18.88 21.44 5.10
N LEU A 58 18.43 20.81 4.00
CA LEU A 58 17.20 20.03 3.99
C LEU A 58 17.29 18.82 4.92
N LEU A 59 18.40 18.07 4.88
CA LEU A 59 18.62 16.94 5.78
C LEU A 59 18.65 17.38 7.24
N GLU A 60 19.35 18.47 7.58
CA GLU A 60 19.39 19.00 8.95
C GLU A 60 17.98 19.36 9.46
N GLN A 61 17.15 19.97 8.61
CA GLN A 61 15.76 20.26 8.94
C GLN A 61 14.96 18.96 9.16
N GLN A 62 15.09 17.96 8.27
CA GLN A 62 14.38 16.69 8.43
C GLN A 62 14.81 15.92 9.68
N LEU A 63 16.09 15.95 10.03
CA LEU A 63 16.60 15.34 11.25
C LEU A 63 16.06 16.03 12.50
N LYS A 64 15.88 17.35 12.46
CA LYS A 64 15.24 18.11 13.54
C LYS A 64 13.77 17.70 13.69
N ASP A 65 13.00 17.75 12.60
CA ASP A 65 11.57 17.39 12.60
C ASP A 65 11.35 15.93 13.03
N ALA A 66 12.23 15.03 12.60
CA ALA A 66 12.19 13.62 12.99
C ALA A 66 12.35 13.43 14.50
N ARG A 67 13.27 14.16 15.14
CA ARG A 67 13.49 14.11 16.60
C ARG A 67 12.28 14.65 17.35
N GLU A 68 11.75 15.80 16.94
CA GLU A 68 10.56 16.41 17.55
C GLU A 68 9.33 15.48 17.44
N ASN A 69 9.18 14.78 16.31
CA ASN A 69 8.12 13.79 16.14
C ASN A 69 8.33 12.55 17.02
N ALA A 70 9.58 12.05 17.10
CA ALA A 70 9.91 10.88 17.92
C ALA A 70 9.63 11.13 19.42
N GLU A 71 9.91 12.34 19.92
CA GLU A 71 9.56 12.76 21.30
C GLU A 71 8.05 12.70 21.58
N ARG A 72 7.23 12.86 20.53
CA ARG A 72 5.76 12.75 20.60
C ARG A 72 5.26 11.33 20.32
N GLY A 73 6.16 10.35 20.18
CA GLY A 73 5.83 8.97 19.84
C GLY A 73 5.43 8.76 18.37
N GLY A 74 5.74 9.71 17.49
CA GLY A 74 5.39 9.67 16.07
C GLY A 74 6.61 9.68 15.14
N GLY A 75 6.39 9.36 13.87
CA GLY A 75 7.42 9.40 12.84
C GLY A 75 7.12 8.50 11.65
N VAL A 76 8.06 8.45 10.70
CA VAL A 76 8.00 7.57 9.54
C VAL A 76 8.71 6.27 9.88
N TRP A 77 7.94 5.18 10.00
CA TRP A 77 8.45 3.87 10.43
C TRP A 77 9.19 3.11 9.33
N GLY A 78 8.85 3.35 8.07
CA GLY A 78 9.47 2.72 6.92
C GLY A 78 9.07 3.39 5.61
N ALA A 79 9.74 3.00 4.54
CA ALA A 79 9.45 3.47 3.18
C ALA A 79 10.02 2.49 2.15
N PHE A 80 9.26 2.24 1.08
CA PHE A 80 9.79 1.50 -0.08
C PHE A 80 10.33 2.41 -1.18
N LEU A 81 11.64 2.51 -1.35
CA LEU A 81 12.24 3.27 -2.44
C LEU A 81 12.50 2.37 -3.64
N ALA A 82 11.74 2.57 -4.72
CA ALA A 82 11.93 1.82 -5.97
C ALA A 82 13.39 1.91 -6.46
N GLY A 83 13.99 0.75 -6.76
CA GLY A 83 15.39 0.65 -7.15
C GLY A 83 16.41 0.72 -6.00
N GLN A 84 16.01 1.06 -4.78
CA GLN A 84 16.93 1.08 -3.62
C GLN A 84 16.63 0.01 -2.59
N GLY A 85 15.35 -0.22 -2.25
CA GLY A 85 15.02 -1.07 -1.10
C GLY A 85 13.79 -0.65 -0.32
N CYS A 86 13.36 -1.55 0.56
CA CYS A 86 12.54 -1.17 1.70
C CYS A 86 13.44 -0.73 2.84
N LEU A 87 13.28 0.53 3.27
CA LEU A 87 13.94 1.07 4.45
C LEU A 87 13.01 0.90 5.66
N VAL A 88 13.56 0.40 6.77
CA VAL A 88 12.90 0.30 8.06
C VAL A 88 13.64 1.22 9.02
N ASN A 89 12.92 2.13 9.68
CA ASN A 89 13.51 3.15 10.54
C ASN A 89 13.82 2.60 11.93
N GLY A 90 14.89 1.80 12.05
CA GLY A 90 15.34 1.22 13.32
C GLY A 90 15.70 2.26 14.37
N TRP A 91 16.20 3.43 13.95
CA TRP A 91 16.41 4.57 14.83
C TRP A 91 15.12 5.02 15.52
N LEU A 92 14.01 5.15 14.79
CA LEU A 92 12.73 5.58 15.37
C LEU A 92 12.21 4.56 16.40
N PHE A 93 12.31 3.26 16.11
CA PHE A 93 11.99 2.22 17.08
C PHE A 93 12.83 2.33 18.35
N LYS A 94 14.13 2.61 18.19
CA LYS A 94 15.04 2.80 19.32
C LYS A 94 14.61 3.96 20.20
N GLU A 95 14.35 5.13 19.61
CA GLU A 95 13.99 6.34 20.36
C GLU A 95 12.63 6.19 21.08
N ILE A 96 11.60 5.68 20.39
CA ILE A 96 10.24 5.58 20.97
C ILE A 96 10.13 4.50 22.05
N TYR A 97 10.84 3.37 21.89
CA TYR A 97 10.72 2.22 22.81
C TYR A 97 11.89 2.09 23.81
N GLY A 98 12.83 3.04 23.79
CA GLY A 98 13.99 3.05 24.68
C GLY A 98 14.90 1.84 24.48
N LEU A 99 15.15 1.46 23.22
CA LEU A 99 16.04 0.32 22.92
C LEU A 99 17.51 0.72 23.06
N GLY A 100 18.37 -0.23 23.41
CA GLY A 100 19.82 0.00 23.47
C GLY A 100 20.39 0.32 22.09
N GLN A 101 19.99 -0.46 21.08
CA GLN A 101 20.41 -0.30 19.69
C GLN A 101 19.22 -0.40 18.74
N ALA A 102 19.33 0.25 17.57
CA ALA A 102 18.30 0.18 16.52
C ALA A 102 18.00 -1.26 16.05
N ARG A 103 19.05 -2.10 15.96
CA ARG A 103 18.93 -3.52 15.57
C ARG A 103 18.12 -4.38 16.54
N ASP A 104 17.96 -3.91 17.77
CA ASP A 104 17.17 -4.61 18.78
C ASP A 104 15.68 -4.56 18.45
N ALA A 105 15.25 -3.63 17.57
CA ALA A 105 13.87 -3.52 17.10
C ALA A 105 13.33 -4.80 16.45
N LEU A 106 14.22 -5.66 15.94
CA LEU A 106 13.86 -6.95 15.31
C LEU A 106 13.91 -8.15 16.28
N SER A 107 14.32 -7.93 17.54
CA SER A 107 14.38 -8.96 18.59
C SER A 107 13.52 -8.63 19.80
N ASP A 108 13.27 -7.34 20.07
CA ASP A 108 12.50 -6.91 21.23
C ASP A 108 11.01 -7.28 21.03
N PRO A 109 10.40 -8.02 21.99
CA PRO A 109 9.01 -8.44 21.94
C PRO A 109 7.98 -7.34 21.65
N ARG A 110 8.27 -6.10 22.03
CA ARG A 110 7.38 -4.94 21.90
C ARG A 110 7.41 -4.35 20.50
N THR A 111 8.53 -4.48 19.79
CA THR A 111 8.77 -3.80 18.50
C THR A 111 8.94 -4.74 17.32
N ALA A 112 9.32 -6.00 17.53
CA ALA A 112 9.60 -6.92 16.43
C ALA A 112 8.38 -7.14 15.50
N GLY A 113 7.18 -7.34 16.06
CA GLY A 113 5.96 -7.45 15.26
C GLY A 113 5.59 -6.14 14.54
N LEU A 114 5.94 -4.99 15.12
CA LEU A 114 5.73 -3.69 14.48
C LEU A 114 6.68 -3.51 13.30
N ALA A 115 7.98 -3.73 13.51
CA ALA A 115 9.01 -3.61 12.48
C ALA A 115 8.78 -4.55 11.29
N LEU A 116 8.44 -5.82 11.56
CA LEU A 116 8.10 -6.77 10.49
C LEU A 116 6.79 -6.40 9.77
N GLY A 117 5.80 -5.92 10.52
CA GLY A 117 4.57 -5.37 9.93
C GLY A 117 4.86 -4.18 9.01
N THR A 118 5.75 -3.27 9.41
CA THR A 118 6.21 -2.15 8.58
C THR A 118 6.89 -2.65 7.31
N VAL A 119 7.75 -3.67 7.40
CA VAL A 119 8.38 -4.26 6.20
C VAL A 119 7.32 -4.83 5.27
N ALA A 120 6.35 -5.58 5.81
CA ALA A 120 5.26 -6.15 5.05
C ALA A 120 4.45 -5.05 4.34
N HIS A 121 4.09 -3.99 5.05
CA HIS A 121 3.35 -2.84 4.53
C HIS A 121 4.10 -2.13 3.40
N GLU A 122 5.37 -1.77 3.63
CA GLU A 122 6.13 -0.98 2.68
C GLU A 122 6.62 -1.81 1.51
N LYS A 123 7.35 -2.90 1.80
CA LYS A 123 7.96 -3.74 0.77
C LYS A 123 6.91 -4.50 -0.02
N TRP A 124 6.10 -5.28 0.68
CA TRP A 124 5.18 -6.21 0.03
C TRP A 124 3.84 -5.57 -0.29
N GLY A 125 3.40 -4.59 0.50
CA GLY A 125 2.24 -3.76 0.20
C GLY A 125 2.51 -2.87 -1.00
N HIS A 126 3.32 -1.83 -0.83
CA HIS A 126 3.55 -0.86 -1.90
C HIS A 126 4.56 -1.34 -2.94
N GLY A 127 5.70 -1.89 -2.51
CA GLY A 127 6.79 -2.24 -3.42
C GLY A 127 6.43 -3.32 -4.44
N LEU A 128 5.61 -4.31 -4.06
CA LEU A 128 5.09 -5.31 -4.99
C LEU A 128 4.37 -4.64 -6.16
N LEU A 129 3.41 -3.74 -5.88
CA LEU A 129 2.61 -3.08 -6.90
C LEU A 129 3.48 -2.23 -7.83
N SER A 130 4.42 -1.47 -7.27
CA SER A 130 5.40 -0.71 -8.05
C SER A 130 6.25 -1.63 -8.95
N ALA A 131 6.59 -2.82 -8.47
CA ALA A 131 7.50 -3.72 -9.18
C ALA A 131 6.85 -4.54 -10.29
N VAL A 132 5.61 -5.00 -10.09
CA VAL A 132 5.04 -6.10 -10.90
C VAL A 132 3.82 -5.71 -11.73
N THR A 133 3.33 -4.47 -11.61
CA THR A 133 2.17 -3.99 -12.37
C THR A 133 2.58 -3.05 -13.51
N ALA A 134 1.77 -2.98 -14.56
CA ALA A 134 2.00 -2.03 -15.65
C ALA A 134 1.98 -0.58 -15.16
N LEU A 135 1.07 -0.24 -14.23
CA LEU A 135 1.03 1.08 -13.62
C LEU A 135 2.31 1.36 -12.82
N GLY A 136 2.77 0.39 -12.03
CA GLY A 136 4.02 0.47 -11.29
C GLY A 136 5.24 0.68 -12.18
N ALA A 137 5.24 0.09 -13.39
CA ALA A 137 6.29 0.35 -14.38
C ALA A 137 6.24 1.81 -14.89
N GLU A 138 5.07 2.35 -15.21
CA GLU A 138 4.93 3.75 -15.64
C GLU A 138 5.32 4.75 -14.55
N THR A 139 4.87 4.53 -13.30
CA THR A 139 5.17 5.44 -12.18
C THR A 139 6.67 5.45 -11.86
N ARG A 140 7.33 4.28 -11.91
CA ARG A 140 8.79 4.19 -11.75
C ARG A 140 9.55 4.88 -12.88
N GLN A 141 9.13 4.69 -14.13
CA GLN A 141 9.75 5.35 -15.29
C GLN A 141 9.69 6.88 -15.16
N MET A 142 8.56 7.41 -14.67
CA MET A 142 8.36 8.84 -14.43
C MET A 142 8.98 9.34 -13.12
N GLN A 143 9.58 8.45 -12.32
CA GLN A 143 10.07 8.73 -10.97
C GLN A 143 9.00 9.37 -10.07
N ALA A 144 7.72 9.02 -10.29
CA ALA A 144 6.59 9.56 -9.53
C ALA A 144 6.66 9.20 -8.04
N ASP A 145 7.31 8.08 -7.71
CA ASP A 145 7.61 7.66 -6.34
C ASP A 145 8.37 8.77 -5.57
N ARG A 146 9.19 9.59 -6.24
CA ARG A 146 9.86 10.73 -5.59
C ARG A 146 8.87 11.73 -5.01
N LEU A 147 7.80 12.03 -5.76
CA LEU A 147 6.76 12.94 -5.28
C LEU A 147 5.92 12.33 -4.16
N ARG A 148 5.74 11.01 -4.16
CA ARG A 148 5.12 10.29 -3.04
C ARG A 148 5.92 10.50 -1.75
N TYR A 149 7.25 10.34 -1.79
CA TYR A 149 8.10 10.54 -0.61
C TYR A 149 8.27 12.01 -0.23
N ALA A 150 8.33 12.90 -1.21
CA ALA A 150 8.54 14.30 -0.94
C ALA A 150 7.39 14.94 -0.14
N ARG A 151 6.17 14.37 -0.21
CA ARG A 151 5.04 14.76 0.65
C ARG A 151 5.21 14.43 2.13
N LEU A 152 6.13 13.52 2.47
CA LEU A 152 6.45 13.21 3.87
C LEU A 152 7.27 14.32 4.54
N PHE A 153 7.81 15.26 3.76
CA PHE A 153 8.66 16.33 4.25
C PHE A 153 7.88 17.64 4.37
N ALA A 154 7.81 18.17 5.60
CA ALA A 154 7.24 19.48 5.85
C ALA A 154 8.01 20.54 5.03
N GLY A 155 7.28 21.33 4.24
CA GLY A 155 7.85 22.42 3.45
C GLY A 155 8.43 22.04 2.08
N PHE A 156 8.36 20.78 1.64
CA PHE A 156 8.73 20.44 0.27
C PHE A 156 7.79 21.12 -0.73
N GLN A 157 8.35 22.02 -1.54
CA GLN A 157 7.65 22.69 -2.63
C GLN A 157 8.23 22.23 -3.96
N VAL A 158 7.35 21.77 -4.84
CA VAL A 158 7.71 21.51 -6.23
C VAL A 158 7.71 22.83 -6.97
N THR A 159 8.89 23.34 -7.32
CA THR A 159 9.06 24.68 -7.90
C THR A 159 9.33 24.67 -9.41
N THR A 160 9.65 23.52 -10.01
CA THR A 160 9.85 23.40 -11.45
C THR A 160 8.51 23.13 -12.17
N PRO A 161 8.30 23.68 -13.38
CA PRO A 161 7.10 23.38 -14.18
C PRO A 161 6.89 21.87 -14.40
N GLU A 162 7.95 21.14 -14.70
CA GLU A 162 7.91 19.69 -14.95
C GLU A 162 7.49 18.93 -13.69
N GLY A 163 8.01 19.34 -12.53
CA GLY A 163 7.63 18.76 -11.26
C GLY A 163 6.16 19.02 -10.93
N VAL A 164 5.64 20.22 -11.23
CA VAL A 164 4.22 20.55 -11.01
C VAL A 164 3.34 19.63 -11.85
N ILE A 165 3.66 19.45 -13.13
CA ILE A 165 2.94 18.53 -14.03
C ILE A 165 2.99 17.10 -13.49
N LEU A 166 4.17 16.62 -13.08
CA LEU A 166 4.33 15.28 -12.50
C LEU A 166 3.51 15.12 -11.21
N ARG A 167 3.41 16.17 -10.39
CA ARG A 167 2.61 16.16 -9.16
C ARG A 167 1.13 16.03 -9.43
N GLU A 168 0.60 16.75 -10.41
CA GLU A 168 -0.81 16.64 -10.78
C GLU A 168 -1.13 15.29 -11.41
N LYS A 169 -0.24 14.76 -12.27
CA LYS A 169 -0.34 13.37 -12.79
C LYS A 169 -0.36 12.36 -11.66
N TRP A 170 0.60 12.43 -10.74
CA TRP A 170 0.67 11.54 -9.58
C TRP A 170 -0.57 11.67 -8.71
N ARG A 171 -1.10 12.88 -8.50
CA ARG A 171 -2.33 13.07 -7.73
C ARG A 171 -3.50 12.33 -8.35
N ALA A 172 -3.68 12.41 -9.68
CA ALA A 172 -4.72 11.68 -10.38
C ALA A 172 -4.56 10.16 -10.21
N VAL A 173 -3.35 9.64 -10.40
CA VAL A 173 -3.02 8.22 -10.21
C VAL A 173 -3.28 7.78 -8.76
N TYR A 174 -2.77 8.51 -7.78
CA TYR A 174 -2.92 8.21 -6.36
C TYR A 174 -4.40 8.12 -5.95
N HIS A 175 -5.25 9.04 -6.41
CA HIS A 175 -6.68 8.96 -6.14
C HIS A 175 -7.31 7.69 -6.71
N ALA A 176 -6.85 7.22 -7.87
CA ALA A 176 -7.34 6.01 -8.51
C ALA A 176 -6.81 4.70 -7.90
N THR A 177 -5.79 4.75 -7.04
CA THR A 177 -5.15 3.54 -6.48
C THR A 177 -5.14 3.44 -4.96
N ARG A 178 -5.32 4.55 -4.23
CA ARG A 178 -5.12 4.61 -2.77
C ARG A 178 -5.92 3.59 -1.95
N PHE A 179 -7.12 3.20 -2.35
CA PHE A 179 -7.86 2.17 -1.61
C PHE A 179 -7.26 0.78 -1.85
N ALA A 180 -6.93 0.46 -3.10
CA ALA A 180 -6.29 -0.80 -3.45
C ALA A 180 -4.90 -0.91 -2.79
N GLU A 181 -4.05 0.11 -2.92
CA GLU A 181 -2.68 0.11 -2.38
C GLU A 181 -2.65 0.03 -0.85
N GLU A 182 -3.34 0.94 -0.16
CA GLU A 182 -3.32 0.99 1.32
C GLU A 182 -4.06 -0.20 1.93
N GLY A 183 -5.13 -0.66 1.26
CA GLY A 183 -5.87 -1.84 1.66
C GLY A 183 -5.03 -3.11 1.59
N TRP A 184 -4.34 -3.31 0.48
CA TRP A 184 -3.40 -4.41 0.30
C TRP A 184 -2.25 -4.35 1.30
N ALA A 185 -1.63 -3.19 1.46
CA ALA A 185 -0.54 -2.99 2.42
C ALA A 185 -0.97 -3.32 3.86
N THR A 186 -2.19 -2.93 4.24
CA THR A 186 -2.80 -3.29 5.54
C THR A 186 -3.05 -4.80 5.65
N TRP A 187 -3.54 -5.42 4.59
CA TRP A 187 -3.86 -6.85 4.58
C TRP A 187 -2.61 -7.70 4.75
N ILE A 188 -1.53 -7.40 4.02
CA ILE A 188 -0.28 -8.15 4.14
C ILE A 188 0.46 -7.87 5.44
N GLU A 189 0.38 -6.63 5.97
CA GLU A 189 0.85 -6.30 7.32
C GLU A 189 0.19 -7.20 8.36
N LYS A 190 -1.14 -7.36 8.29
CA LYS A 190 -1.88 -8.27 9.17
C LYS A 190 -1.43 -9.71 9.00
N LEU A 191 -1.36 -10.19 7.76
CA LEU A 191 -0.96 -11.56 7.45
C LEU A 191 0.40 -11.90 8.09
N VAL A 192 1.39 -11.02 7.92
CA VAL A 192 2.72 -11.19 8.53
C VAL A 192 2.64 -11.14 10.05
N ARG A 193 1.92 -10.17 10.63
CA ARG A 193 1.81 -10.06 12.10
C ARG A 193 1.15 -11.26 12.78
N GLN A 194 0.25 -11.96 12.08
CA GLN A 194 -0.47 -13.11 12.62
C GLN A 194 0.19 -14.45 12.28
N GLY A 195 0.75 -14.57 11.07
CA GLY A 195 1.25 -15.83 10.54
C GLY A 195 2.77 -16.02 10.66
N TYR A 196 3.55 -14.94 10.77
CA TYR A 196 5.00 -15.02 10.91
C TYR A 196 5.38 -15.07 12.38
N ALA A 197 5.69 -16.27 12.87
CA ALA A 197 6.06 -16.48 14.26
C ALA A 197 7.36 -15.73 14.60
N VAL A 198 7.25 -14.74 15.47
CA VAL A 198 8.40 -14.10 16.12
C VAL A 198 8.52 -14.70 17.53
N PRO A 199 9.60 -15.42 17.85
CA PRO A 199 9.81 -15.95 19.18
C PRO A 199 9.73 -14.85 20.24
N GLY A 200 8.83 -15.00 21.21
CA GLY A 200 8.68 -14.09 22.34
C GLY A 200 7.95 -12.77 22.04
N ALA A 201 7.48 -12.52 20.81
CA ALA A 201 6.68 -11.32 20.54
C ALA A 201 5.34 -11.38 21.29
N ALA A 202 5.02 -10.29 21.98
CA ALA A 202 3.69 -10.14 22.55
C ALA A 202 2.66 -10.14 21.41
N SER A 203 1.49 -10.73 21.64
CA SER A 203 0.35 -10.58 20.73
C SER A 203 0.15 -9.10 20.44
N ALA A 204 0.09 -8.74 19.15
CA ALA A 204 0.07 -7.34 18.71
C ALA A 204 -0.95 -6.49 19.51
N PRO A 205 -0.63 -5.21 19.80
CA PRO A 205 -1.53 -4.32 20.52
C PRO A 205 -2.89 -4.17 19.83
N ALA A 206 -3.88 -3.60 20.55
CA ALA A 206 -5.30 -3.51 20.21
C ALA A 206 -5.66 -3.05 18.77
N GLN A 207 -4.73 -2.45 18.00
CA GLN A 207 -4.89 -2.26 16.55
C GLN A 207 -5.17 -3.57 15.77
N ALA A 208 -4.89 -4.74 16.33
CA ALA A 208 -5.29 -6.03 15.75
C ALA A 208 -6.76 -6.41 15.99
N GLN A 209 -7.49 -5.74 16.89
CA GLN A 209 -8.85 -6.14 17.31
C GLN A 209 -9.96 -5.74 16.31
N TRP A 210 -9.83 -4.60 15.60
CA TRP A 210 -10.87 -4.18 14.64
C TRP A 210 -11.00 -5.12 13.43
N LEU A 211 -9.97 -5.93 13.18
CA LEU A 211 -9.90 -6.89 12.07
C LEU A 211 -10.62 -8.21 12.37
N ALA A 212 -10.97 -8.48 13.64
CA ALA A 212 -11.65 -9.71 14.05
C ALA A 212 -13.17 -9.66 13.88
N GLY A 213 -13.75 -8.47 13.69
CA GLY A 213 -15.19 -8.26 13.54
C GLY A 213 -15.52 -7.29 12.42
N PHE A 214 -14.87 -7.43 11.25
CA PHE A 214 -15.01 -6.53 10.09
C PHE A 214 -16.48 -6.18 9.80
N ALA A 215 -16.95 -5.07 10.39
CA ALA A 215 -18.34 -4.63 10.44
C ALA A 215 -18.49 -3.22 9.87
N VAL A 216 -17.79 -2.96 8.75
CA VAL A 216 -17.92 -1.69 8.01
C VAL A 216 -19.38 -1.35 7.66
N PRO A 217 -20.25 -2.32 7.33
CA PRO A 217 -21.68 -2.06 7.12
C PRO A 217 -22.43 -1.48 8.34
N GLU A 218 -21.92 -1.63 9.56
CA GLU A 218 -22.56 -1.16 10.80
C GLU A 218 -22.17 0.27 11.18
N LEU A 219 -21.18 0.86 10.48
CA LEU A 219 -20.79 2.24 10.68
C LEU A 219 -22.00 3.15 10.38
N ARG A 220 -22.37 4.00 11.34
CA ARG A 220 -23.44 4.98 11.16
C ARG A 220 -22.86 6.27 10.62
N LEU A 221 -23.27 6.65 9.42
CA LEU A 221 -22.83 7.87 8.74
C LEU A 221 -23.97 8.90 8.68
N PRO A 222 -24.26 9.64 9.76
CA PRO A 222 -25.27 10.68 9.73
C PRO A 222 -24.92 11.69 8.64
N ASN A 223 -25.90 12.03 7.81
CA ASN A 223 -25.78 12.98 6.69
C ASN A 223 -24.95 12.52 5.48
N LEU A 224 -24.49 11.25 5.42
CA LEU A 224 -23.80 10.70 4.24
C LEU A 224 -24.53 9.45 3.70
N ALA A 225 -25.83 9.59 3.41
CA ALA A 225 -26.68 8.47 2.98
C ALA A 225 -26.16 7.75 1.73
N ALA A 226 -25.61 8.48 0.75
CA ALA A 226 -25.02 7.89 -0.44
C ALA A 226 -23.79 7.03 -0.12
N ALA A 227 -22.91 7.51 0.77
CA ALA A 227 -21.74 6.75 1.21
C ALA A 227 -22.14 5.52 2.04
N GLN A 228 -23.14 5.64 2.92
CA GLN A 228 -23.72 4.51 3.65
C GLN A 228 -24.22 3.43 2.68
N GLN A 229 -25.02 3.82 1.68
CA GLN A 229 -25.54 2.89 0.69
C GLN A 229 -24.41 2.27 -0.14
N ALA A 230 -23.38 3.04 -0.48
CA ALA A 230 -22.21 2.53 -1.18
C ALA A 230 -21.45 1.48 -0.35
N LEU A 231 -21.26 1.68 0.96
CA LEU A 231 -20.67 0.67 1.85
C LEU A 231 -21.50 -0.62 1.87
N LEU A 232 -22.83 -0.52 1.96
CA LEU A 232 -23.72 -1.67 1.93
C LEU A 232 -23.65 -2.45 0.62
N ILE A 233 -23.56 -1.76 -0.52
CA ILE A 233 -23.39 -2.39 -1.82
C ILE A 233 -22.02 -3.05 -1.92
N LEU A 234 -20.95 -2.34 -1.53
CA LEU A 234 -19.57 -2.79 -1.67
C LEU A 234 -19.26 -4.02 -0.80
N PHE A 235 -19.95 -4.20 0.32
CA PHE A 235 -19.73 -5.35 1.21
C PHE A 235 -20.82 -6.42 1.12
N ASP A 236 -21.77 -6.29 0.19
CA ASP A 236 -22.70 -7.37 -0.17
C ASP A 236 -22.13 -8.16 -1.37
N ALA A 237 -21.48 -9.28 -1.07
CA ALA A 237 -20.82 -10.15 -2.05
C ALA A 237 -21.72 -10.69 -3.18
N ARG A 238 -23.05 -10.57 -3.04
CA ARG A 238 -24.06 -10.96 -4.05
C ARG A 238 -24.27 -9.87 -5.12
N ARG A 239 -23.79 -8.66 -4.89
CA ARG A 239 -23.90 -7.55 -5.84
C ARG A 239 -23.03 -7.78 -7.06
N ARG A 240 -23.49 -7.27 -8.20
CA ARG A 240 -22.76 -7.40 -9.47
C ARG A 240 -21.51 -6.51 -9.47
N PRO A 241 -20.46 -6.88 -10.23
CA PRO A 241 -19.23 -6.08 -10.34
C PRO A 241 -19.46 -4.59 -10.69
N GLU A 242 -20.40 -4.29 -11.59
CA GLU A 242 -20.71 -2.91 -11.98
C GLU A 242 -21.31 -2.08 -10.84
N GLU A 243 -22.17 -2.68 -10.00
CA GLU A 243 -22.70 -2.00 -8.81
C GLU A 243 -21.58 -1.70 -7.81
N ALA A 244 -20.62 -2.62 -7.66
CA ALA A 244 -19.44 -2.41 -6.80
C ALA A 244 -18.52 -1.30 -7.33
N LYS A 245 -18.29 -1.21 -8.66
CA LYS A 245 -17.55 -0.10 -9.27
C LYS A 245 -18.21 1.25 -8.97
N SER A 246 -19.53 1.35 -9.15
CA SER A 246 -20.27 2.58 -8.85
C SER A 246 -20.23 2.94 -7.38
N ALA A 247 -20.39 1.96 -6.48
CA ALA A 247 -20.26 2.17 -5.04
C ALA A 247 -18.86 2.68 -4.66
N MET A 248 -17.81 2.06 -5.21
CA MET A 248 -16.44 2.48 -4.98
C MET A 248 -16.21 3.92 -5.44
N ALA A 249 -16.76 4.33 -6.59
CA ALA A 249 -16.66 5.72 -7.08
C ALA A 249 -17.25 6.74 -6.09
N VAL A 250 -18.38 6.43 -5.44
CA VAL A 250 -18.97 7.28 -4.40
C VAL A 250 -18.04 7.39 -3.18
N LEU A 251 -17.44 6.29 -2.75
CA LEU A 251 -16.53 6.26 -1.61
C LEU A 251 -15.22 7.00 -1.89
N GLU A 252 -14.73 6.97 -3.14
CA GLU A 252 -13.57 7.77 -3.56
C GLU A 252 -13.82 9.26 -3.41
N GLN A 253 -15.02 9.71 -3.81
CA GLN A 253 -15.40 11.13 -3.77
C GLN A 253 -15.67 11.63 -2.35
N THR A 254 -16.08 10.75 -1.45
CA THR A 254 -16.49 11.08 -0.07
C THR A 254 -15.44 10.73 0.99
N GLU A 255 -14.22 10.30 0.61
CA GLU A 255 -13.22 9.81 1.58
C GLU A 255 -12.89 10.84 2.68
N GLU A 256 -12.75 12.12 2.30
CA GLU A 256 -12.41 13.18 3.26
C GLU A 256 -13.51 13.36 4.31
N GLU A 257 -14.78 13.33 3.89
CA GLU A 257 -15.96 13.42 4.77
C GLU A 257 -16.13 12.15 5.62
N LEU A 258 -15.73 10.99 5.11
CA LEU A 258 -15.75 9.72 5.83
C LEU A 258 -14.64 9.62 6.88
N THR A 259 -13.54 10.35 6.71
CA THR A 259 -12.33 10.18 7.52
C THR A 259 -12.56 10.32 9.02
N PRO A 260 -13.29 11.33 9.54
CA PRO A 260 -13.57 11.43 10.97
C PRO A 260 -14.29 10.21 11.55
N TYR A 261 -15.25 9.64 10.82
CA TYR A 261 -16.02 8.46 11.26
C TYR A 261 -15.14 7.21 11.31
N PHE A 262 -14.32 7.00 10.28
CA PHE A 262 -13.40 5.87 10.21
C PHE A 262 -12.26 5.97 11.23
N LEU A 263 -11.75 7.18 11.49
CA LEU A 263 -10.77 7.42 12.56
C LEU A 263 -11.38 7.13 13.94
N ALA A 264 -12.61 7.58 14.20
CA ALA A 264 -13.28 7.33 15.46
C ALA A 264 -13.54 5.84 15.72
N GLN A 265 -13.99 5.09 14.70
CA GLN A 265 -14.36 3.68 14.84
C GLN A 265 -13.17 2.72 14.71
N TYR A 266 -12.24 2.98 13.79
CA TYR A 266 -11.19 2.05 13.39
C TYR A 266 -9.77 2.59 13.64
N GLY A 267 -9.62 3.85 14.03
CA GLY A 267 -8.30 4.49 14.20
C GLY A 267 -7.51 4.65 12.89
N ARG A 268 -8.18 4.50 11.73
CA ARG A 268 -7.56 4.53 10.41
C ARG A 268 -8.46 5.27 9.41
N PRO A 269 -7.90 5.95 8.40
CA PRO A 269 -8.69 6.51 7.31
C PRO A 269 -9.45 5.44 6.49
N PRO A 270 -10.49 5.83 5.74
CA PRO A 270 -11.35 4.89 5.01
C PRO A 270 -10.59 4.04 3.99
N ARG A 271 -9.57 4.59 3.31
CA ARG A 271 -8.78 3.85 2.32
C ARG A 271 -8.13 2.58 2.86
N TYR A 272 -7.63 2.60 4.10
CA TYR A 272 -7.05 1.43 4.76
C TYR A 272 -8.11 0.38 5.06
N VAL A 273 -9.24 0.81 5.63
CA VAL A 273 -10.29 -0.08 6.12
C VAL A 273 -11.10 -0.69 4.99
N ILE A 274 -11.57 0.14 4.05
CA ILE A 274 -12.37 -0.31 2.90
C ILE A 274 -11.52 -1.16 1.96
N GLY A 275 -10.30 -0.71 1.65
CA GLY A 275 -9.36 -1.46 0.82
C GLY A 275 -9.00 -2.83 1.42
N TYR A 276 -8.73 -2.86 2.72
CA TYR A 276 -8.50 -4.13 3.45
C TYR A 276 -9.72 -5.05 3.33
N GLY A 277 -10.93 -4.49 3.45
CA GLY A 277 -12.18 -5.23 3.30
C GLY A 277 -12.32 -5.92 1.95
N LEU A 278 -11.96 -5.23 0.87
CA LEU A 278 -11.96 -5.82 -0.47
C LEU A 278 -10.95 -6.96 -0.59
N CYS A 279 -9.74 -6.80 -0.03
CA CYS A 279 -8.74 -7.87 0.02
C CYS A 279 -9.26 -9.07 0.81
N TRP A 280 -9.90 -8.83 1.95
CA TRP A 280 -10.52 -9.86 2.78
C TRP A 280 -11.65 -10.58 2.05
N MET A 281 -12.48 -9.87 1.27
CA MET A 281 -13.51 -10.50 0.43
C MET A 281 -12.90 -11.42 -0.61
N VAL A 282 -11.81 -10.99 -1.28
CA VAL A 282 -11.08 -11.84 -2.24
C VAL A 282 -10.54 -13.09 -1.54
N GLU A 283 -9.86 -12.93 -0.40
CA GLU A 283 -9.33 -14.03 0.41
C GLU A 283 -10.42 -15.05 0.77
N ARG A 284 -11.56 -14.59 1.30
CA ARG A 284 -12.65 -15.47 1.77
C ARG A 284 -13.36 -16.21 0.65
N ARG A 285 -13.38 -15.64 -0.56
CA ARG A 285 -14.12 -16.19 -1.71
C ARG A 285 -13.25 -17.06 -2.60
N PHE A 286 -11.99 -16.67 -2.80
CA PHE A 286 -11.10 -17.27 -3.78
C PHE A 286 -9.83 -17.84 -3.15
N GLY A 287 -9.51 -17.52 -1.90
CA GLY A 287 -8.32 -18.00 -1.19
C GLY A 287 -7.22 -16.95 -1.10
N GLU A 288 -6.35 -17.11 -0.11
CA GLU A 288 -5.30 -16.16 0.26
C GLU A 288 -4.33 -15.81 -0.88
N ARG A 289 -3.96 -16.80 -1.70
CA ARG A 289 -3.05 -16.61 -2.84
C ARG A 289 -3.65 -15.76 -3.97
N ASN A 290 -4.97 -15.59 -3.99
CA ASN A 290 -5.64 -14.78 -5.00
C ASN A 290 -5.71 -13.29 -4.64
N VAL A 291 -5.43 -12.92 -3.39
CA VAL A 291 -5.36 -11.51 -3.00
C VAL A 291 -4.27 -10.76 -3.79
N PRO A 292 -2.98 -11.16 -3.79
CA PRO A 292 -1.98 -10.50 -4.60
C PRO A 292 -2.29 -10.56 -6.10
N ALA A 293 -2.87 -11.67 -6.60
CA ALA A 293 -3.27 -11.77 -8.00
C ALA A 293 -4.34 -10.73 -8.37
N ALA A 294 -5.35 -10.52 -7.52
CA ALA A 294 -6.38 -9.49 -7.70
C ALA A 294 -5.78 -8.09 -7.80
N LEU A 295 -4.81 -7.79 -6.93
CA LEU A 295 -4.11 -6.51 -6.93
C LEU A 295 -3.25 -6.31 -8.17
N ILE A 296 -2.52 -7.35 -8.59
CA ILE A 296 -1.72 -7.33 -9.83
C ILE A 296 -2.61 -7.07 -11.03
N LEU A 297 -3.75 -7.76 -11.13
CA LEU A 297 -4.74 -7.57 -12.19
C LEU A 297 -5.35 -6.18 -12.18
N ALA A 298 -5.73 -5.67 -11.00
CA ALA A 298 -6.28 -4.32 -10.85
C ALA A 298 -5.26 -3.24 -11.24
N GLY A 299 -4.00 -3.39 -10.84
CA GLY A 299 -2.91 -2.47 -11.18
C GLY A 299 -2.36 -2.62 -12.60
N ASN A 300 -2.79 -3.63 -13.36
CA ASN A 300 -2.37 -3.84 -14.74
C ASN A 300 -3.11 -2.87 -15.69
N VAL A 301 -2.86 -1.56 -15.51
CA VAL A 301 -3.36 -0.45 -16.33
C VAL A 301 -2.19 0.39 -16.85
N VAL A 302 -2.41 1.09 -17.95
CA VAL A 302 -1.45 2.04 -18.55
C VAL A 302 -2.21 3.34 -18.83
N TYR A 303 -1.71 4.44 -18.31
CA TYR A 303 -2.26 5.79 -18.52
C TYR A 303 -1.47 6.60 -19.53
N GLY A 304 -0.28 6.16 -19.96
CA GLY A 304 0.58 6.95 -20.85
C GLY A 304 1.21 8.13 -20.12
N LEU A 305 1.66 7.94 -18.87
CA LEU A 305 2.12 9.03 -18.00
C LEU A 305 3.27 9.85 -18.60
N ALA A 306 4.11 9.22 -19.43
CA ALA A 306 5.23 9.88 -20.11
C ALA A 306 4.79 10.77 -21.29
N THR A 307 3.67 10.46 -21.94
CA THR A 307 3.26 11.09 -23.20
C THR A 307 2.06 12.01 -23.06
N GLN A 308 1.22 11.85 -22.04
CA GLN A 308 0.00 12.62 -21.85
C GLN A 308 0.18 13.85 -20.97
N GLY A 309 -0.68 14.86 -21.08
CA GLY A 309 -0.77 15.97 -20.13
C GLY A 309 -1.41 15.56 -18.80
N ALA A 310 -1.27 16.37 -17.75
CA ALA A 310 -1.88 16.07 -16.45
C ALA A 310 -3.42 16.02 -16.51
N SER A 311 -4.04 16.95 -17.24
CA SER A 311 -5.49 16.98 -17.45
C SER A 311 -5.99 15.77 -18.25
N ASP A 312 -5.23 15.32 -19.25
CA ASP A 312 -5.60 14.14 -20.05
C ASP A 312 -5.58 12.87 -19.19
N VAL A 313 -4.52 12.69 -18.38
CA VAL A 313 -4.44 11.56 -17.44
C VAL A 313 -5.62 11.58 -16.47
N ALA A 314 -5.94 12.74 -15.89
CA ALA A 314 -7.08 12.88 -14.98
C ALA A 314 -8.41 12.55 -15.68
N ASN A 315 -8.60 13.02 -16.92
CA ASN A 315 -9.80 12.75 -17.71
C ASN A 315 -9.92 11.27 -18.08
N VAL A 316 -8.84 10.61 -18.50
CA VAL A 316 -8.81 9.17 -18.80
C VAL A 316 -9.22 8.37 -17.57
N ILE A 317 -8.63 8.66 -16.41
CA ILE A 317 -8.95 7.99 -15.14
C ILE A 317 -10.41 8.22 -14.73
N ALA A 318 -10.91 9.46 -14.86
CA ALA A 318 -12.27 9.81 -14.43
C ALA A 318 -13.35 9.22 -15.35
N SER A 319 -13.12 9.23 -16.66
CA SER A 319 -14.08 8.80 -17.68
C SER A 319 -14.11 7.28 -17.91
N SER A 320 -13.07 6.56 -17.49
CA SER A 320 -12.95 5.11 -17.73
C SER A 320 -12.86 4.34 -16.41
N PRO A 321 -14.00 3.89 -15.82
CA PRO A 321 -14.01 3.10 -14.59
C PRO A 321 -13.13 1.85 -14.65
N ASP A 322 -12.99 1.26 -15.84
CA ASP A 322 -12.18 0.06 -16.07
C ASP A 322 -10.67 0.32 -16.02
N LEU A 323 -10.25 1.58 -16.04
CA LEU A 323 -8.86 1.99 -15.85
C LEU A 323 -8.58 2.47 -14.41
N ASN A 324 -9.60 2.60 -13.56
CA ASN A 324 -9.40 2.98 -12.15
C ASN A 324 -9.12 1.73 -11.30
N VAL A 325 -7.96 1.69 -10.65
CA VAL A 325 -7.46 0.52 -9.91
C VAL A 325 -8.36 0.15 -8.72
N ASN A 326 -8.85 1.13 -7.95
CA ASN A 326 -9.77 0.88 -6.84
C ASN A 326 -11.06 0.23 -7.31
N ARG A 327 -11.64 0.75 -8.40
CA ARG A 327 -12.90 0.24 -8.98
C ARG A 327 -12.71 -1.15 -9.57
N ARG A 328 -11.56 -1.42 -10.22
CA ARG A 328 -11.22 -2.77 -10.69
C ARG A 328 -11.10 -3.76 -9.53
N LEU A 329 -10.43 -3.41 -8.43
CA LEU A 329 -10.34 -4.27 -7.26
C LEU A 329 -11.73 -4.56 -6.67
N ALA A 330 -12.59 -3.54 -6.57
CA ALA A 330 -13.98 -3.71 -6.16
C ALA A 330 -14.74 -4.68 -7.09
N ALA A 331 -14.62 -4.52 -8.41
CA ALA A 331 -15.23 -5.42 -9.38
C ALA A 331 -14.74 -6.87 -9.22
N ILE A 332 -13.42 -7.07 -9.06
CA ILE A 332 -12.80 -8.38 -8.86
C ILE A 332 -13.31 -9.05 -7.58
N ALA A 333 -13.42 -8.30 -6.47
CA ALA A 333 -13.96 -8.82 -5.21
C ALA A 333 -15.42 -9.27 -5.30
N HIS A 334 -16.14 -8.84 -6.35
CA HIS A 334 -17.54 -9.17 -6.64
C HIS A 334 -17.74 -10.18 -7.77
N LEU A 335 -16.67 -10.80 -8.29
CA LEU A 335 -16.80 -11.87 -9.27
C LEU A 335 -17.69 -13.01 -8.74
N PRO A 336 -18.58 -13.59 -9.58
CA PRO A 336 -19.35 -14.76 -9.21
C PRO A 336 -18.45 -15.84 -8.59
N ARG A 337 -18.89 -16.41 -7.47
CA ARG A 337 -18.13 -17.46 -6.78
C ARG A 337 -18.12 -18.70 -7.68
N THR A 338 -16.94 -19.28 -7.88
CA THR A 338 -16.81 -20.62 -8.44
C THR A 338 -16.97 -21.64 -7.31
N ASP A 339 -17.54 -22.81 -7.59
CA ASP A 339 -17.75 -23.87 -6.59
C ASP A 339 -16.44 -24.47 -6.04
N ALA A 340 -15.29 -24.10 -6.61
CA ALA A 340 -13.97 -24.52 -6.18
C ALA A 340 -13.40 -23.53 -5.13
N PRO A 341 -13.39 -23.86 -3.83
CA PRO A 341 -12.53 -23.17 -2.89
C PRO A 341 -11.06 -23.37 -3.33
N ASP A 342 -10.23 -22.33 -3.18
CA ASP A 342 -8.80 -22.34 -3.54
C ASP A 342 -8.50 -22.46 -5.04
N LEU A 343 -9.19 -21.64 -5.84
CA LEU A 343 -8.88 -21.47 -7.25
C LEU A 343 -7.39 -21.10 -7.43
N ALA A 344 -6.69 -21.76 -8.35
CA ALA A 344 -5.30 -21.39 -8.63
C ALA A 344 -5.25 -19.94 -9.17
N PRO A 345 -4.22 -19.12 -8.83
CA PRO A 345 -4.10 -17.75 -9.30
C PRO A 345 -4.25 -17.55 -10.81
N ARG A 346 -3.78 -18.51 -11.60
CA ARG A 346 -3.94 -18.53 -13.05
C ARG A 346 -5.41 -18.64 -13.48
N ASP A 347 -6.17 -19.54 -12.87
CA ASP A 347 -7.59 -19.74 -13.20
C ASP A 347 -8.45 -18.59 -12.66
N PHE A 348 -8.05 -18.01 -11.53
CA PHE A 348 -8.63 -16.76 -11.03
C PHE A 348 -8.41 -15.60 -12.01
N ALA A 349 -7.19 -15.44 -12.52
CA ALA A 349 -6.88 -14.41 -13.52
C ALA A 349 -7.66 -14.59 -14.83
N ARG A 350 -7.88 -15.84 -15.27
CA ARG A 350 -8.75 -16.16 -16.41
C ARG A 350 -10.20 -15.74 -16.15
N ALA A 351 -10.75 -16.06 -14.98
CA ALA A 351 -12.11 -15.63 -14.63
C ALA A 351 -12.24 -14.10 -14.62
N CYS A 352 -11.24 -13.36 -14.10
CA CYS A 352 -11.19 -11.91 -14.19
C CYS A 352 -11.18 -11.40 -15.63
N HIS A 353 -10.43 -12.06 -16.53
CA HIS A 353 -10.40 -11.71 -17.94
C HIS A 353 -11.75 -11.94 -18.61
N ASP A 354 -12.29 -13.16 -18.47
CA ASP A 354 -13.51 -13.58 -19.16
C ASP A 354 -14.74 -12.77 -18.73
N LEU A 355 -14.80 -12.38 -17.43
CA LEU A 355 -15.98 -11.72 -16.87
C LEU A 355 -15.86 -10.19 -16.78
N LEU A 356 -14.64 -9.64 -16.71
CA LEU A 356 -14.41 -8.19 -16.55
C LEU A 356 -13.58 -7.58 -17.68
N GLY A 357 -13.14 -8.37 -18.66
CA GLY A 357 -12.29 -7.88 -19.76
C GLY A 357 -10.88 -7.46 -19.32
N ILE A 358 -10.42 -7.91 -18.15
CA ILE A 358 -9.13 -7.51 -17.59
C ILE A 358 -7.99 -8.24 -18.31
N ASN A 359 -7.00 -7.49 -18.82
CA ASN A 359 -5.79 -8.09 -19.38
C ASN A 359 -4.96 -8.81 -18.31
N ILE A 360 -4.56 -10.05 -18.61
CA ILE A 360 -3.75 -10.88 -17.72
C ILE A 360 -2.26 -10.59 -17.96
N PRO A 361 -1.51 -10.14 -16.94
CA PRO A 361 -0.08 -9.94 -17.07
C PRO A 361 0.68 -11.26 -17.10
N ALA A 362 1.85 -11.28 -17.75
CA ALA A 362 2.63 -12.49 -18.00
C ALA A 362 3.06 -13.25 -16.72
N ASN A 363 3.21 -12.54 -15.59
CA ASN A 363 3.54 -13.15 -14.31
C ASN A 363 2.36 -13.92 -13.65
N LEU A 364 1.17 -13.89 -14.24
CA LEU A 364 -0.02 -14.65 -13.79
C LEU A 364 -0.51 -15.69 -14.83
N THR A 365 0.19 -15.85 -15.96
CA THR A 365 -0.22 -16.80 -17.01
C THR A 365 0.41 -18.19 -16.87
N THR A 366 1.51 -18.28 -16.11
CA THR A 366 2.25 -19.51 -15.75
C THR A 366 1.75 -20.05 -14.42
#